data_AF-A0AA41G0M6-F1
#
_entry.id   AF-A0AA41G0M6-F1
#
_cell.length_a   1.000
_cell.length_b   1.000
_cell.length_c   1.000
_cell.angle_alpha   90.00
_cell.angle_beta   90.00
_cell.angle_gamma   90.00
#
_symmetry.space_group_name_H-M   'P 1'
#
loop_
_entity.id
_entity.type
_entity.pdbx_description
1 polymer ?
#
loop_
_entity_poly.entity_id
_entity_poly.type
_entity_poly.pdbx_seq_one_letter_code
_entity_poly.pdbx_strand_id
1 'polypeptide(L)' 'MNDDAESCGRCSMSTVVDATADGDERDVFGEARIEIDEDEARAVSPAAWLGGVKRRLDDLATRVTYGRK' A
#
# COMPACT_ATOMS: atom_id res chain seq x y z
N MET A 1 -39.07 -14.42 -6.48
CA MET A 1 -38.16 -13.33 -6.09
C MET A 1 -37.37 -13.83 -4.91
N ASN A 2 -36.06 -14.02 -5.08
CA ASN A 2 -35.17 -14.53 -4.03
C ASN A 2 -34.24 -13.36 -3.66
N ASP A 3 -34.35 -12.91 -2.42
CA ASP A 3 -33.70 -11.72 -1.85
C ASP A 3 -32.49 -12.14 -1.00
N ASP A 4 -31.81 -13.22 -1.37
CA ASP A 4 -30.66 -13.77 -0.64
C ASP A 4 -29.32 -13.30 -1.23
N ALA A 5 -29.31 -12.11 -1.83
CA ALA A 5 -28.09 -11.46 -2.30
C ALA A 5 -27.46 -10.65 -1.15
N GLU A 6 -27.09 -11.34 -0.08
CA GLU A 6 -26.37 -10.73 1.03
C GLU A 6 -25.03 -10.18 0.51
N SER A 7 -24.78 -8.91 0.82
CA SER A 7 -23.64 -8.10 0.37
C SER A 7 -22.30 -8.74 0.73
N CYS A 8 -21.77 -9.58 -0.16
CA CYS A 8 -20.54 -10.36 0.01
C CYS A 8 -19.26 -9.51 0.16
N GLY A 9 -19.35 -8.17 0.13
CA GLY A 9 -18.22 -7.26 0.26
C GLY A 9 -17.91 -6.81 1.70
N ARG A 10 -18.88 -6.89 2.63
CA ARG A 10 -18.71 -6.31 3.97
C ARG A 10 -18.01 -7.23 4.97
N CYS A 11 -18.25 -8.54 4.88
CA CYS A 11 -17.68 -9.53 5.80
C CYS A 11 -16.18 -9.77 5.56
N SER A 12 -15.70 -9.68 4.31
CA SER A 12 -14.30 -9.99 3.99
C SER A 12 -13.32 -8.92 4.48
N MET A 13 -13.76 -7.66 4.60
CA MET A 13 -12.91 -6.56 5.07
C MET A 13 -12.99 -6.38 6.60
N SER A 14 -14.11 -6.74 7.24
CA SER A 14 -14.23 -6.63 8.70
C SER A 14 -13.39 -7.66 9.44
N THR A 15 -13.26 -8.89 8.93
CA THR A 15 -12.49 -9.96 9.61
C THR A 15 -11.01 -9.62 9.74
N VAL A 16 -10.42 -8.96 8.74
CA VAL A 16 -9.00 -8.56 8.78
C VAL A 16 -8.78 -7.45 9.82
N VAL A 17 -9.69 -6.48 9.90
CA VAL A 17 -9.59 -5.37 10.87
C VAL A 17 -9.81 -5.87 12.29
N ASP A 18 -10.83 -6.69 12.53
CA ASP A 18 -11.18 -7.28 13.83
C ASP A 18 -10.02 -8.15 14.37
N ALA A 19 -9.39 -8.95 13.51
CA ALA A 19 -8.23 -9.78 13.87
C ALA A 19 -6.95 -8.98 14.21
N THR A 20 -6.87 -7.70 13.84
CA THR A 20 -5.73 -6.82 14.13
C THR A 20 -6.00 -5.79 15.23
N ALA A 21 -7.25 -5.64 15.68
CA ALA A 21 -7.66 -4.66 16.67
C ALA A 21 -7.44 -5.14 18.12
N ASP A 22 -7.50 -6.45 18.38
CA ASP A 22 -7.19 -7.08 19.67
C ASP A 22 -5.68 -7.35 19.80
N GLY A 23 -4.94 -6.24 19.89
CA GLY A 23 -3.51 -6.11 19.57
C GLY A 23 -2.44 -6.76 20.46
N ASP A 24 -2.72 -7.74 21.33
CA ASP A 24 -1.66 -8.33 22.17
C ASP A 24 -1.74 -9.85 22.41
N GLU A 25 -2.90 -10.49 22.22
CA GLU A 25 -3.10 -11.90 22.65
C GLU A 25 -3.11 -12.91 21.49
N ARG A 26 -3.26 -12.44 20.25
CA ARG A 26 -3.22 -13.26 19.04
C ARG A 26 -2.21 -12.66 18.09
N ASP A 27 -0.93 -13.04 18.21
CA ASP A 27 0.04 -12.80 17.15
C ASP A 27 -0.39 -13.60 15.91
N VAL A 28 -1.18 -12.96 15.05
CA VAL A 28 -1.69 -13.52 13.78
C VAL A 28 -0.57 -13.85 12.80
N PHE A 29 0.62 -13.30 13.01
CA PHE A 29 1.82 -13.54 12.20
C PHE A 29 2.80 -14.53 12.84
N GLY A 30 2.67 -14.79 14.15
CA GLY A 30 3.52 -15.71 14.91
C GLY A 30 5.02 -15.48 14.70
N GLU A 31 5.81 -16.56 14.78
CA GLU A 31 7.25 -16.57 14.47
C GLU A 31 7.57 -16.45 12.96
N ALA A 32 6.56 -16.58 12.09
CA ALA A 32 6.70 -16.52 10.64
C ALA A 32 6.58 -15.08 10.13
N ARG A 33 7.44 -14.19 10.64
CA ARG A 33 7.54 -12.84 10.09
C ARG A 33 8.49 -12.84 8.90
N ILE A 34 8.00 -12.37 7.76
CA ILE A 34 8.85 -11.97 6.64
C ILE A 34 9.26 -10.53 6.95
N GLU A 35 10.10 -10.33 7.97
CA GLU A 35 10.71 -9.02 8.23
C GLU A 35 11.68 -8.73 7.09
N ILE A 36 11.20 -7.95 6.12
CA ILE A 36 12.02 -7.45 5.02
C ILE A 36 12.67 -6.17 5.53
N ASP A 37 13.98 -6.08 5.34
CA ASP A 37 14.71 -4.84 5.60
C ASP A 37 14.10 -3.69 4.79
N GLU A 38 13.96 -2.52 5.42
CA GLU A 38 13.30 -1.37 4.79
C GLU A 38 13.99 -0.97 3.48
N ASP A 39 15.32 -1.09 3.39
CA ASP A 39 16.07 -0.77 2.18
C ASP A 39 15.80 -1.77 1.06
N GLU A 40 15.66 -3.06 1.40
CA GLU A 40 15.33 -4.11 0.42
C GLU A 40 13.89 -3.97 -0.10
N ALA A 41 12.94 -3.68 0.80
CA ALA A 41 11.56 -3.37 0.42
C ALA A 41 11.49 -2.11 -0.47
N ARG A 42 12.27 -1.09 -0.15
CA ARG A 42 12.33 0.17 -0.90
C ARG A 42 12.97 -0.02 -2.28
N ALA A 43 13.96 -0.89 -2.42
CA ALA A 43 14.63 -1.18 -3.68
C ALA A 43 13.66 -1.81 -4.71
N VAL A 44 12.77 -2.71 -4.26
CA VAL A 44 11.80 -3.37 -5.15
C VAL A 44 10.47 -2.63 -5.27
N SER A 45 10.17 -1.70 -4.37
CA SER A 45 8.90 -0.97 -4.32
C SER A 45 8.75 0.05 -5.47
N PRO A 46 7.79 -0.15 -6.39
CA PRO A 46 7.42 0.83 -7.43
C PRO A 46 7.24 2.25 -6.91
N ALA A 47 6.58 2.37 -5.75
CA ALA A 47 6.27 3.66 -5.16
C ALA A 47 7.53 4.45 -4.77
N ALA A 48 8.60 3.77 -4.34
CA ALA A 48 9.83 4.40 -3.87
C ALA A 48 10.62 5.08 -4.99
N TRP A 49 10.68 4.49 -6.19
CA TRP A 49 11.43 5.04 -7.33
C TRP A 49 10.56 5.86 -8.28
N LEU A 50 9.31 5.47 -8.54
CA LEU A 50 8.41 6.24 -9.42
C LEU A 50 8.18 7.66 -8.90
N GLY A 51 8.17 7.86 -7.59
CA GLY A 51 8.07 9.19 -6.99
C GLY A 51 9.27 10.10 -7.29
N GLY A 52 10.47 9.53 -7.49
CA GLY A 52 11.68 10.26 -7.90
C GLY A 52 11.70 10.51 -9.41
N VAL A 53 11.36 9.50 -10.22
CA VAL A 53 11.27 9.61 -11.68
C VAL A 53 10.23 10.64 -12.10
N LYS A 54 9.01 10.57 -11.53
CA LYS A 54 7.95 11.57 -11.74
C LYS A 54 8.45 12.99 -11.48
N ARG A 55 9.13 13.20 -10.35
CA ARG A 55 9.62 14.53 -9.96
C ARG A 55 10.62 15.10 -10.96
N ARG A 56 11.50 14.26 -11.51
CA ARG A 56 12.46 14.68 -12.54
C ARG A 56 11.78 15.00 -13.87
N LEU A 57 10.77 14.22 -14.25
CA LEU A 57 9.97 14.52 -15.44
C LEU A 57 9.17 15.81 -15.28
N ASP A 58 8.56 16.03 -14.11
CA ASP A 58 7.83 17.26 -13.79
C ASP A 58 8.77 18.49 -13.81
N ASP A 59 9.98 18.39 -13.28
CA ASP A 59 10.97 19.49 -13.30
C ASP A 59 11.43 19.80 -14.74
N LEU A 60 11.70 18.76 -15.53
CA LEU A 60 12.08 18.91 -16.94
C LEU A 60 10.95 19.55 -17.74
N ALA A 61 9.72 19.04 -17.60
CA ALA A 61 8.54 19.58 -18.26
C ALA A 61 8.31 21.03 -17.84
N THR A 62 8.42 21.33 -16.55
CA THR A 62 8.28 22.71 -16.04
C THR A 62 9.32 23.64 -16.65
N ARG A 63 10.59 23.22 -16.75
CA ARG A 63 11.66 24.04 -17.35
C ARG A 63 11.42 24.27 -18.84
N VAL A 64 10.99 23.25 -19.58
CA VAL A 64 10.71 23.35 -21.02
C VAL A 64 9.47 24.21 -21.28
N THR A 65 8.38 24.00 -20.56
CA THR A 65 7.12 24.72 -20.76
C THR A 65 7.20 26.18 -20.32
N TYR A 66 7.84 26.45 -19.18
CA TYR A 66 7.84 27.79 -18.59
C TYR A 66 9.15 28.55 -18.76
N GLY A 67 10.16 27.97 -19.42
CA GLY A 67 11.44 28.65 -19.70
C GLY A 67 12.15 29.17 -18.45
N ARG A 68 11.86 28.60 -17.27
CA ARG A 68 12.47 29.01 -16.01
C ARG A 68 13.90 28.47 -15.96
N LYS A 69 14.81 29.30 -16.46
CA LYS A 69 16.26 29.14 -16.42
C LYS A 69 16.74 29.11 -14.97
#